data_AF-A0A7C4ZT91-F1
#
_entry.id   AF-A0A7C4ZT91-F1
#
_cell.length_a   1.000
_cell.length_b   1.000
_cell.length_c   1.000
_cell.angle_alpha   90.00
_cell.angle_beta   90.00
_cell.angle_gamma   90.00
#
_symmetry.space_group_name_H-M   'P 1'
#
loop_
_entity.id
_entity.type
_entity.pdbx_description
1 polymer ?
#
loop_
_entity_poly.entity_id
_entity_poly.type
_entity_poly.pdbx_seq_one_letter_code
_entity_poly.pdbx_strand_id
1 'polypeptide(L)'
;MDKKLIQGFILRTIGLAIVYFTVDFILNKSNIIQQAINIKPSFLFYPIIATSIALYLASILKLLLTGELSYITVSSIKMLAATIFFSIILANPPTPQVLQPLGFWLLMATITIIIVRAAGPITKYYGGVILKTFIESPCIFTLGYILNMVLNILINTQNIEFLKSTCLPEKIYYSFLTLSILSILGILQDSRNPYLSYVGKKFGTLSGKTSTFIIIILLLFYFSDLRPIIVNLLPNYIVVIEWAAVCLTAFAIYRRMKSYVSKRLTEDLKVGEWTTHVQKIFHEKDKVVEVSKVAEEFIESGLKGGILSYLIAALVENEVPTSTIESIIGELADYEDDHYPKLTLKWELENLEIENKKRRMKVLTFTLIKASNFLGLSSQSHILEEELEGEIA
;
A
#
# COMPACT_ATOMS: atom_id res chain seq x y z
N MET A 1 -26.75 6.04 -13.25
CA MET A 1 -25.36 6.54 -13.37
C MET A 1 -25.37 8.04 -13.16
N ASP A 2 -24.65 8.55 -12.16
CA ASP A 2 -24.67 9.97 -11.77
C ASP A 2 -24.28 10.87 -12.96
N LYS A 3 -25.04 11.96 -13.18
CA LYS A 3 -24.80 12.96 -14.23
C LYS A 3 -23.37 13.51 -14.15
N LYS A 4 -22.80 13.63 -12.95
CA LYS A 4 -21.41 14.06 -12.75
C LYS A 4 -20.39 13.08 -13.34
N LEU A 5 -20.65 11.76 -13.24
CA LEU A 5 -19.78 10.73 -13.82
C LEU A 5 -19.77 10.83 -15.35
N ILE A 6 -20.94 10.97 -15.96
CA ILE A 6 -21.11 11.10 -17.42
C ILE A 6 -20.39 12.37 -17.91
N GLN A 7 -20.63 13.51 -17.26
CA GLN A 7 -19.98 14.77 -17.60
C GLN A 7 -18.45 14.67 -17.49
N GLY A 8 -17.95 14.04 -16.43
CA GLY A 8 -16.53 13.82 -16.22
C GLY A 8 -15.89 12.90 -17.28
N PHE A 9 -16.62 11.89 -17.76
CA PHE A 9 -16.17 11.03 -18.87
C PHE A 9 -16.09 11.83 -20.18
N ILE A 10 -17.17 12.51 -20.57
CA ILE A 10 -17.25 13.31 -21.80
C ILE A 10 -16.12 14.34 -21.84
N LEU A 11 -15.92 15.10 -20.75
CA LEU A 11 -14.88 16.13 -20.69
C LEU A 11 -13.47 15.56 -20.93
N ARG A 12 -13.19 14.37 -20.40
CA ARG A 12 -11.88 13.72 -20.54
C ARG A 12 -11.67 13.14 -21.93
N THR A 13 -12.72 12.60 -22.55
CA THR A 13 -12.68 12.12 -23.94
C THR A 13 -12.42 13.28 -24.90
N ILE A 14 -13.11 14.40 -24.71
CA ILE A 14 -12.88 15.63 -25.48
C ILE A 14 -11.44 16.11 -25.28
N GLY A 15 -10.95 16.13 -24.04
CA GLY A 15 -9.56 16.48 -23.74
C GLY A 15 -8.55 15.60 -24.47
N LEU A 16 -8.75 14.27 -24.49
CA LEU A 16 -7.89 13.35 -25.22
C LEU A 16 -7.93 13.60 -26.74
N ALA A 17 -9.10 13.86 -27.31
CA ALA A 17 -9.25 14.19 -28.74
C ALA A 17 -8.51 15.48 -29.10
N ILE A 18 -8.63 16.53 -28.27
CA ILE A 18 -7.88 17.79 -28.45
C ILE A 18 -6.38 17.53 -28.41
N VAL A 19 -5.89 16.76 -27.44
CA VAL A 19 -4.46 16.40 -27.35
C VAL A 19 -4.02 15.64 -28.62
N TYR A 20 -4.80 14.68 -29.10
CA TYR A 20 -4.49 13.95 -30.33
C TYR A 20 -4.40 14.88 -31.54
N PHE A 21 -5.40 15.73 -31.78
CA PHE A 21 -5.42 16.64 -32.93
C PHE A 21 -4.31 17.68 -32.86
N THR A 22 -4.02 18.24 -31.68
CA THR A 22 -2.94 19.21 -31.50
C THR A 22 -1.57 18.58 -31.74
N VAL A 23 -1.34 17.37 -31.21
CA VAL A 23 -0.09 16.64 -31.42
C VAL A 23 0.10 16.24 -32.88
N ASP A 24 -0.95 15.73 -33.56
CA ASP A 24 -0.90 15.44 -35.00
C ASP A 24 -0.59 16.70 -35.82
N PHE A 25 -1.30 17.80 -35.56
CA PHE A 25 -1.10 19.05 -36.27
C PHE A 25 0.32 19.60 -36.09
N ILE A 26 0.80 19.66 -34.85
CA ILE A 26 2.12 20.22 -34.53
C ILE A 26 3.23 19.33 -35.08
N LEU A 27 3.17 18.01 -34.85
CA LEU A 27 4.28 17.10 -35.19
C LEU A 27 4.30 16.68 -36.66
N ASN A 28 3.14 16.48 -37.30
CA ASN A 28 3.08 15.91 -38.64
C ASN A 28 2.74 16.94 -39.73
N LYS A 29 1.88 17.95 -39.44
CA LYS A 29 1.36 18.85 -40.48
C LYS A 29 2.06 20.21 -40.54
N SER A 30 2.47 20.77 -39.40
CA SER A 30 2.93 22.15 -39.34
C SER A 30 4.31 22.37 -39.96
N ASN A 31 5.17 21.35 -40.03
CA ASN A 31 6.60 21.43 -40.39
C ASN A 31 7.44 22.46 -39.58
N ILE A 32 6.85 23.21 -38.64
CA ILE A 32 7.50 24.29 -37.88
C ILE A 32 8.71 23.75 -37.10
N ILE A 33 8.51 22.63 -36.40
CA ILE A 33 9.57 22.01 -35.58
C ILE A 33 10.67 21.42 -36.44
N GLN A 34 10.32 20.82 -37.58
CA GLN A 34 11.30 20.26 -38.51
C GLN A 34 12.20 21.36 -39.07
N GLN A 35 11.65 22.54 -39.38
CA GLN A 35 12.44 23.70 -39.82
C GLN A 35 13.37 24.22 -38.72
N ALA A 36 12.94 24.19 -37.45
CA ALA A 36 13.73 24.70 -36.33
C ALA A 36 14.88 23.78 -35.91
N ILE A 37 14.68 22.46 -35.91
CA ILE A 37 15.62 21.49 -35.30
C ILE A 37 16.33 20.61 -36.35
N ASN A 38 15.92 20.69 -37.63
CA ASN A 38 16.42 19.84 -38.72
C ASN A 38 16.28 18.32 -38.44
N ILE A 39 15.38 17.94 -37.55
CA ILE A 39 15.04 16.55 -37.21
C ILE A 39 13.53 16.40 -37.40
N LYS A 40 13.09 15.33 -38.07
CA LYS A 40 11.67 15.01 -38.22
C LYS A 40 11.10 14.60 -36.86
N PRO A 41 10.21 15.38 -36.23
CA PRO A 41 9.74 15.12 -34.87
C PRO A 41 8.65 14.05 -34.80
N SER A 42 8.31 13.41 -35.92
CA SER A 42 7.27 12.38 -36.03
C SER A 42 7.52 11.17 -35.10
N PHE A 43 8.76 10.92 -34.67
CA PHE A 43 9.08 9.88 -33.69
C PHE A 43 8.44 10.13 -32.30
N LEU A 44 8.06 11.38 -31.97
CA LEU A 44 7.41 11.73 -30.69
C LEU A 44 5.90 11.46 -30.69
N PHE A 45 5.30 11.23 -31.85
CA PHE A 45 3.85 11.05 -31.99
C PHE A 45 3.33 9.85 -31.19
N TYR A 46 3.92 8.67 -31.41
CA TYR A 46 3.51 7.43 -30.73
C TYR A 46 3.73 7.47 -29.20
N PRO A 47 4.90 7.89 -28.67
CA PRO A 47 5.08 8.06 -27.23
C PRO A 47 4.02 8.94 -26.57
N ILE A 48 3.71 10.10 -27.18
CA ILE A 48 2.76 11.07 -26.60
C ILE A 48 1.35 10.50 -26.59
N ILE A 49 0.91 9.87 -27.68
CA ILE A 49 -0.43 9.28 -27.77
C ILE A 49 -0.56 8.10 -26.80
N ALA A 50 0.41 7.18 -26.78
CA ALA A 50 0.37 6.03 -25.88
C ALA A 50 0.32 6.47 -24.40
N THR A 51 1.11 7.47 -24.03
CA THR A 51 1.10 8.07 -22.68
C THR A 51 -0.24 8.74 -22.39
N SER A 52 -0.78 9.49 -23.34
CA SER A 52 -2.07 10.19 -23.18
C SER A 52 -3.22 9.21 -22.99
N ILE A 53 -3.26 8.11 -23.75
CA ILE A 53 -4.25 7.04 -23.60
C ILE A 53 -4.12 6.39 -22.22
N ALA A 54 -2.90 6.08 -21.77
CA ALA A 54 -2.68 5.48 -20.45
C ALA A 54 -3.09 6.43 -19.31
N LEU A 55 -2.75 7.72 -19.40
CA LEU A 55 -3.18 8.74 -18.43
C LEU A 55 -4.69 8.94 -18.44
N TYR A 56 -5.32 8.91 -19.62
CA TYR A 56 -6.77 8.95 -19.77
C TYR A 56 -7.43 7.74 -19.09
N LEU A 57 -6.92 6.53 -19.31
CA LEU A 57 -7.39 5.31 -18.64
C LEU A 57 -7.24 5.41 -17.11
N ALA A 58 -6.08 5.85 -16.62
CA ALA A 58 -5.88 6.08 -15.18
C ALA A 58 -6.87 7.09 -14.61
N SER A 59 -7.19 8.12 -15.40
CA SER A 59 -8.21 9.11 -15.07
C SER A 59 -9.58 8.45 -14.94
N ILE A 60 -10.04 7.74 -15.97
CA ILE A 60 -11.35 7.04 -15.95
C ILE A 60 -11.44 6.10 -14.75
N LEU A 61 -10.42 5.29 -14.52
CA LEU A 61 -10.41 4.34 -13.40
C LEU A 61 -10.50 5.05 -12.05
N LYS A 62 -9.83 6.20 -11.87
CA LYS A 62 -10.01 7.04 -10.66
C LYS A 62 -11.44 7.57 -10.51
N LEU A 63 -12.13 7.77 -11.63
CA LEU A 63 -13.50 8.27 -11.66
C LEU A 63 -14.47 7.14 -11.25
N LEU A 64 -14.28 5.95 -11.79
CA LEU A 64 -15.15 4.79 -11.59
C LEU A 64 -14.90 4.04 -10.26
N LEU A 65 -13.64 3.86 -9.87
CA LEU A 65 -13.24 2.98 -8.77
C LEU A 65 -12.88 3.76 -7.50
N THR A 66 -13.25 3.21 -6.35
CA THR A 66 -12.88 3.65 -5.01
C THR A 66 -12.20 2.52 -4.21
N GLY A 67 -11.52 2.90 -3.12
CA GLY A 67 -10.83 1.96 -2.22
C GLY A 67 -9.30 1.94 -2.33
N GLU A 68 -8.66 1.17 -1.46
CA GLU A 68 -7.19 1.08 -1.37
C GLU A 68 -6.55 0.57 -2.68
N LEU A 69 -7.18 -0.42 -3.32
CA LEU A 69 -6.66 -1.04 -4.55
C LEU A 69 -6.80 -0.10 -5.74
N SER A 70 -7.83 0.75 -5.79
CA SER A 70 -8.01 1.69 -6.89
C SER A 70 -6.88 2.72 -6.94
N TYR A 71 -6.42 3.22 -5.78
CA TYR A 71 -5.28 4.13 -5.70
C TYR A 71 -4.01 3.50 -6.31
N ILE A 72 -3.76 2.22 -6.01
CA ILE A 72 -2.58 1.50 -6.49
C ILE A 72 -2.67 1.24 -7.99
N THR A 73 -3.83 0.82 -8.50
CA THR A 73 -4.05 0.65 -9.94
C THR A 73 -3.83 1.95 -10.70
N VAL A 74 -4.43 3.06 -10.23
CA VAL A 74 -4.28 4.38 -10.85
C VAL A 74 -2.82 4.85 -10.81
N SER A 75 -2.13 4.70 -9.68
CA SER A 75 -0.70 5.04 -9.54
C SER A 75 0.18 4.20 -10.48
N SER A 76 -0.12 2.90 -10.60
CA SER A 76 0.61 1.96 -11.45
C SER A 76 0.46 2.30 -12.93
N ILE A 77 -0.75 2.62 -13.39
CA ILE A 77 -0.97 3.03 -14.79
C ILE A 77 -0.26 4.34 -15.10
N LYS A 78 -0.21 5.31 -14.17
CA LYS A 78 0.56 6.54 -14.37
C LYS A 78 2.07 6.28 -14.49
N MET A 79 2.61 5.39 -13.65
CA MET A 79 4.02 4.98 -13.75
C MET A 79 4.31 4.27 -15.07
N LEU A 80 3.40 3.39 -15.50
CA LEU A 80 3.46 2.70 -16.78
C LEU A 80 3.39 3.69 -17.95
N ALA A 81 2.53 4.71 -17.89
CA ALA A 81 2.42 5.74 -18.91
C ALA A 81 3.76 6.49 -19.12
N ALA A 82 4.37 6.94 -18.02
CA ALA A 82 5.68 7.61 -18.08
C ALA A 82 6.77 6.67 -18.62
N THR A 83 6.73 5.39 -18.23
CA THR A 83 7.67 4.38 -18.70
C THR A 83 7.51 4.12 -20.20
N ILE A 84 6.28 3.91 -20.68
CA ILE A 84 5.97 3.69 -22.10
C ILE A 84 6.48 4.84 -22.96
N PHE A 85 6.34 6.09 -22.48
CA PHE A 85 6.89 7.26 -23.16
C PHE A 85 8.40 7.08 -23.45
N PHE A 86 9.19 6.83 -22.42
CA PHE A 86 10.64 6.66 -22.56
C PHE A 86 11.00 5.39 -23.34
N SER A 87 10.26 4.29 -23.14
CA SER A 87 10.49 3.04 -23.85
C SER A 87 10.30 3.17 -25.35
N ILE A 88 9.24 3.85 -25.81
CA ILE A 88 9.00 4.07 -27.24
C ILE A 88 10.03 5.05 -27.83
N ILE A 89 10.41 6.11 -27.10
CA ILE A 89 11.46 7.03 -27.55
C ILE A 89 12.79 6.30 -27.74
N LEU A 90 13.18 5.47 -26.76
CA LEU A 90 14.42 4.69 -26.84
C LEU A 90 14.37 3.65 -27.96
N ALA A 91 13.22 3.09 -28.29
CA ALA A 91 13.06 2.13 -29.37
C ALA A 91 13.12 2.75 -30.78
N ASN A 92 12.98 4.07 -30.91
CA ASN A 92 12.90 4.73 -32.21
C ASN A 92 14.29 4.96 -32.86
N PRO A 93 14.38 4.99 -34.21
CA PRO A 93 15.63 5.16 -34.96
C PRO A 93 16.56 6.34 -34.60
N PRO A 94 16.08 7.53 -34.17
CA PRO A 94 16.99 8.59 -33.73
C PRO A 94 17.84 8.19 -32.52
N THR A 95 17.45 7.15 -31.77
CA THR A 95 18.24 6.63 -30.66
C THR A 95 19.31 5.66 -31.17
N PRO A 96 20.58 5.79 -30.74
CA PRO A 96 21.64 4.84 -31.09
C PRO A 96 21.23 3.39 -30.84
N GLN A 97 21.51 2.49 -31.81
CA GLN A 97 21.09 1.08 -31.76
C GLN A 97 21.49 0.37 -30.45
N VAL A 98 22.65 0.73 -29.88
CA VAL A 98 23.15 0.17 -28.62
C VAL A 98 22.25 0.52 -27.43
N LEU A 99 21.59 1.68 -27.44
CA LEU A 99 20.71 2.15 -26.36
C LEU A 99 19.25 1.69 -26.52
N GLN A 100 18.85 1.24 -27.71
CA GLN A 100 17.47 0.82 -27.98
C GLN A 100 16.93 -0.25 -27.00
N PRO A 101 17.71 -1.27 -26.58
CA PRO A 101 17.24 -2.25 -25.61
C PRO A 101 16.92 -1.68 -24.22
N LEU A 102 17.43 -0.50 -23.85
CA LEU A 102 17.13 0.13 -22.56
C LEU A 102 15.64 0.40 -22.38
N GLY A 103 14.92 0.71 -23.47
CA GLY A 103 13.48 0.92 -23.42
C GLY A 103 12.71 -0.29 -22.92
N PHE A 104 13.09 -1.49 -23.36
CA PHE A 104 12.51 -2.75 -22.91
C PHE A 104 12.82 -3.01 -21.43
N TRP A 105 14.07 -2.84 -21.02
CA TRP A 105 14.50 -3.06 -19.64
C TRP A 105 13.81 -2.11 -18.64
N LEU A 106 13.62 -0.85 -19.03
CA LEU A 106 12.87 0.13 -18.22
C LEU A 106 11.41 -0.30 -18.02
N LEU A 107 10.78 -0.83 -19.07
CA LEU A 107 9.42 -1.37 -18.99
C LEU A 107 9.33 -2.58 -18.04
N MET A 108 10.27 -3.51 -18.14
CA MET A 108 10.34 -4.67 -17.23
C MET A 108 10.57 -4.25 -15.77
N ALA A 109 11.37 -3.21 -15.52
CA ALA A 109 11.58 -2.67 -14.18
C ALA A 109 10.27 -2.10 -13.62
N THR A 110 9.56 -1.30 -14.40
CA THR A 110 8.27 -0.72 -14.00
C THR A 110 7.22 -1.79 -13.72
N ILE A 111 7.10 -2.81 -14.57
CA ILE A 111 6.18 -3.94 -14.31
C ILE A 111 6.54 -4.62 -12.99
N THR A 112 7.82 -4.88 -12.73
CA THR A 112 8.26 -5.51 -11.48
C THR A 112 7.91 -4.65 -10.26
N ILE A 113 8.11 -3.33 -10.34
CA ILE A 113 7.72 -2.40 -9.26
C ILE A 113 6.21 -2.39 -9.04
N ILE A 114 5.41 -2.44 -10.11
CA ILE A 114 3.94 -2.52 -10.04
C ILE A 114 3.51 -3.80 -9.33
N ILE A 115 4.10 -4.95 -9.66
CA ILE A 115 3.80 -6.24 -9.00
C ILE A 115 4.08 -6.15 -7.50
N VAL A 116 5.24 -5.62 -7.09
CA VAL A 116 5.60 -5.46 -5.67
C VAL A 116 4.63 -4.52 -4.95
N ARG A 117 4.24 -3.41 -5.57
CA ARG A 117 3.27 -2.45 -4.99
C ARG A 117 1.88 -3.07 -4.85
N ALA A 118 1.44 -3.85 -5.83
CA ALA A 118 0.16 -4.55 -5.79
C ALA A 118 0.15 -5.68 -4.76
N ALA A 119 1.27 -6.36 -4.53
CA ALA A 119 1.39 -7.42 -3.54
C ALA A 119 1.06 -6.95 -2.12
N GLY A 120 1.38 -5.71 -1.75
CA GLY A 120 1.15 -5.18 -0.40
C GLY A 120 -0.31 -5.29 0.09
N PRO A 121 -1.28 -4.65 -0.56
CA PRO A 121 -2.69 -4.77 -0.17
C PRO A 121 -3.28 -6.16 -0.37
N ILE A 122 -2.86 -6.88 -1.42
CA ILE A 122 -3.33 -8.25 -1.69
C ILE A 122 -2.93 -9.19 -0.55
N THR A 123 -1.70 -9.06 -0.06
CA THR A 123 -1.17 -9.91 1.01
C THR A 123 -1.74 -9.56 2.38
N LYS A 124 -2.18 -8.31 2.60
CA LYS A 124 -3.00 -7.94 3.77
C LYS A 124 -4.36 -8.65 3.76
N TYR A 125 -4.91 -9.00 2.60
CA TYR A 125 -6.22 -9.65 2.47
C TYR A 125 -6.12 -11.16 2.71
N TYR A 126 -5.17 -11.83 2.04
CA TYR A 126 -4.97 -13.28 2.19
C TYR A 126 -4.07 -13.64 3.39
N GLY A 127 -3.89 -12.71 4.33
CA GLY A 127 -3.33 -12.98 5.66
C GLY A 127 -1.93 -13.58 5.65
N GLY A 128 -0.96 -12.97 4.96
CA GLY A 128 0.39 -13.54 4.98
C GLY A 128 1.53 -12.57 4.71
N VAL A 129 2.36 -12.35 5.74
CA VAL A 129 3.77 -11.97 5.57
C VAL A 129 4.49 -12.97 4.65
N ILE A 130 4.05 -14.23 4.65
CA ILE A 130 4.54 -15.31 3.79
C ILE A 130 4.37 -14.97 2.31
N LEU A 131 3.13 -14.72 1.87
CA LEU A 131 2.82 -14.45 0.46
C LEU A 131 3.54 -13.18 -0.03
N LYS A 132 3.61 -12.15 0.82
CA LYS A 132 4.35 -10.92 0.50
C LYS A 132 5.83 -11.21 0.27
N THR A 133 6.45 -11.92 1.20
CA THR A 133 7.88 -12.26 1.11
C THR A 133 8.18 -13.12 -0.12
N PHE A 134 7.28 -14.06 -0.42
CA PHE A 134 7.38 -14.92 -1.59
C PHE A 134 7.27 -14.17 -2.92
N ILE A 135 6.42 -13.14 -3.02
CA ILE A 135 6.32 -12.30 -4.23
C ILE A 135 7.50 -11.33 -4.34
N GLU A 136 7.95 -10.76 -3.22
CA GLU A 136 9.04 -9.79 -3.21
C GLU A 136 10.39 -10.41 -3.61
N SER A 137 10.68 -11.64 -3.20
CA SER A 137 11.94 -12.33 -3.52
C SER A 137 12.24 -12.42 -5.03
N PRO A 138 11.39 -13.02 -5.88
CA PRO A 138 11.64 -13.08 -7.32
C PRO A 138 11.66 -11.68 -7.95
N CYS A 139 10.89 -10.72 -7.43
CA CYS A 139 10.93 -9.33 -7.91
C CYS A 139 12.28 -8.64 -7.61
N ILE A 140 12.91 -8.94 -6.47
CA ILE A 140 14.26 -8.45 -6.14
C ILE A 140 15.27 -9.06 -7.12
N PHE A 141 15.14 -10.35 -7.41
CA PHE A 141 16.00 -11.02 -8.40
C PHE A 141 15.84 -10.42 -9.81
N THR A 142 14.60 -10.25 -10.29
CA THR A 142 14.35 -9.68 -11.62
C THR A 142 14.86 -8.24 -11.71
N LEU A 143 14.70 -7.41 -10.67
CA LEU A 143 15.29 -6.07 -10.63
C LEU A 143 16.82 -6.11 -10.74
N GLY A 144 17.47 -7.05 -10.05
CA GLY A 144 18.91 -7.25 -10.16
C GLY A 144 19.37 -7.64 -11.56
N TYR A 145 18.65 -8.56 -12.20
CA TYR A 145 18.91 -8.96 -13.58
C TYR A 145 18.72 -7.80 -14.56
N ILE A 146 17.63 -7.04 -14.42
CA ILE A 146 17.37 -5.85 -15.24
C ILE A 146 18.48 -4.82 -15.08
N LEU A 147 18.90 -4.53 -13.83
CA LEU A 147 19.96 -3.58 -13.54
C LEU A 147 21.30 -4.00 -14.14
N ASN A 148 21.64 -5.29 -14.07
CA ASN A 148 22.82 -5.85 -14.72
C ASN A 148 22.80 -5.63 -16.24
N MET A 149 21.67 -5.90 -16.91
CA MET A 149 21.54 -5.68 -18.34
C MET A 149 21.66 -4.20 -18.72
N VAL A 150 21.03 -3.31 -17.95
CA VAL A 150 21.12 -1.86 -18.15
C VAL A 150 22.56 -1.36 -17.98
N LEU A 151 23.25 -1.78 -16.93
CA LEU A 151 24.63 -1.38 -16.67
C LEU A 151 25.59 -1.91 -17.74
N ASN A 152 25.42 -3.15 -18.17
CA ASN A 152 26.21 -3.72 -19.27
C ASN A 152 26.05 -2.91 -20.57
N ILE A 153 24.83 -2.52 -20.92
CA ILE A 153 24.59 -1.66 -22.09
C ILE A 153 25.29 -0.30 -21.93
N LEU A 154 25.15 0.35 -20.78
CA LEU A 154 25.72 1.67 -20.53
C LEU A 154 27.26 1.66 -20.52
N ILE A 155 27.87 0.68 -19.83
CA ILE A 155 29.33 0.53 -19.73
C ILE A 155 29.93 0.20 -21.10
N ASN A 156 29.27 -0.66 -21.89
CA ASN A 156 29.73 -0.99 -23.23
C ASN A 156 29.61 0.19 -24.20
N THR A 157 28.54 0.99 -24.10
CA THR A 157 28.34 2.18 -24.94
C THR A 157 29.38 3.27 -24.67
N GLN A 158 29.70 3.52 -23.39
CA GLN A 158 30.64 4.58 -23.00
C GLN A 158 32.11 4.11 -23.01
N ASN A 159 32.36 2.84 -23.29
CA ASN A 159 33.67 2.20 -23.25
C ASN A 159 34.48 2.48 -21.96
N ILE A 160 33.82 2.45 -20.79
CA ILE A 160 34.48 2.74 -19.51
C ILE A 160 35.27 1.51 -19.06
N GLU A 161 36.57 1.47 -19.39
CA GLU A 161 37.45 0.32 -19.12
C GLU A 161 37.53 -0.06 -17.65
N PHE A 162 37.55 0.91 -16.73
CA PHE A 162 37.59 0.67 -15.29
C PHE A 162 36.38 -0.13 -14.77
N LEU A 163 35.18 0.14 -15.30
CA LEU A 163 33.98 -0.57 -14.90
C LEU A 163 33.89 -1.97 -15.54
N LYS A 164 34.49 -2.13 -16.73
CA LYS A 164 34.62 -3.43 -17.39
C LYS A 164 35.60 -4.33 -16.64
N SER A 165 36.76 -3.82 -16.23
CA SER A 165 37.78 -4.60 -15.53
C SER A 165 37.33 -5.07 -14.15
N THR A 166 36.45 -4.31 -13.50
CA THR A 166 35.90 -4.66 -12.18
C THR A 166 34.67 -5.56 -12.25
N CYS A 167 34.15 -5.95 -13.42
CA CYS A 167 32.94 -6.80 -13.52
C CYS A 167 31.79 -6.31 -12.59
N LEU A 168 31.59 -5.00 -12.51
CA LEU A 168 30.61 -4.36 -11.61
C LEU A 168 29.17 -4.87 -11.86
N PRO A 169 28.68 -4.99 -13.10
CA PRO A 169 27.33 -5.46 -13.38
C PRO A 169 27.06 -6.86 -12.81
N GLU A 170 28.02 -7.79 -12.97
CA GLU A 170 27.93 -9.16 -12.47
C GLU A 170 27.87 -9.18 -10.94
N LYS A 171 28.67 -8.36 -10.26
CA LYS A 171 28.65 -8.24 -8.80
C LYS A 171 27.31 -7.73 -8.28
N ILE A 172 26.76 -6.72 -8.95
CA ILE A 172 25.42 -6.21 -8.64
C ILE A 172 24.39 -7.33 -8.83
N TYR A 173 24.43 -8.05 -9.95
CA TYR A 173 23.53 -9.19 -10.18
C TYR A 173 23.60 -10.24 -9.07
N TYR A 174 24.81 -10.70 -8.71
CA TYR A 174 24.99 -11.69 -7.64
C TYR A 174 24.55 -11.17 -6.27
N SER A 175 24.70 -9.87 -6.00
CA SER A 175 24.21 -9.25 -4.77
C SER A 175 22.67 -9.23 -4.69
N PHE A 176 21.98 -9.01 -5.81
CA PHE A 176 20.52 -9.12 -5.87
C PHE A 176 20.04 -10.57 -5.81
N LEU A 177 20.76 -11.52 -6.41
CA LEU A 177 20.45 -12.95 -6.34
C LEU A 177 20.56 -13.48 -4.90
N THR A 178 21.64 -13.15 -4.21
CA THR A 178 21.82 -13.53 -2.80
C THR A 178 20.81 -12.82 -1.90
N LEU A 179 20.52 -11.54 -2.16
CA LEU A 179 19.48 -10.81 -1.45
C LEU A 179 18.08 -11.40 -1.70
N SER A 180 17.76 -11.87 -2.90
CA SER A 180 16.47 -12.50 -3.17
C SER A 180 16.30 -13.78 -2.36
N ILE A 181 17.35 -14.62 -2.29
CA ILE A 181 17.37 -15.84 -1.47
C ILE A 181 17.21 -15.48 0.01
N LEU A 182 18.01 -14.54 0.51
CA LEU A 182 17.96 -14.11 1.92
C LEU A 182 16.63 -13.44 2.28
N SER A 183 15.97 -12.76 1.33
CA SER A 183 14.69 -12.12 1.58
C SER A 183 13.60 -13.13 1.94
N ILE A 184 13.70 -14.39 1.50
CA ILE A 184 12.79 -15.49 1.88
C ILE A 184 12.79 -15.69 3.41
N LEU A 185 13.91 -15.44 4.09
CA LEU A 185 13.98 -15.50 5.55
C LEU A 185 13.04 -14.49 6.23
N GLY A 186 12.54 -13.49 5.50
CA GLY A 186 11.49 -12.57 5.95
C GLY A 186 10.22 -13.29 6.43
N ILE A 187 9.95 -14.51 5.96
CA ILE A 187 8.86 -15.38 6.42
C ILE A 187 8.92 -15.61 7.94
N LEU A 188 10.13 -15.64 8.52
CA LEU A 188 10.35 -15.91 9.94
C LEU A 188 9.96 -14.75 10.86
N GLN A 189 9.56 -13.60 10.31
CA GLN A 189 9.22 -12.40 11.08
C GLN A 189 8.13 -12.67 12.13
N ASP A 190 7.15 -13.51 11.81
CA ASP A 190 6.02 -13.86 12.67
C ASP A 190 6.25 -15.12 13.52
N SER A 191 7.46 -15.66 13.52
CA SER A 191 7.78 -16.83 14.34
C SER A 191 7.69 -16.53 15.85
N ARG A 192 7.24 -17.52 16.63
CA ARG A 192 7.16 -17.43 18.09
C ARG A 192 8.55 -17.32 18.76
N ASN A 193 9.59 -17.83 18.11
CA ASN A 193 10.95 -17.76 18.62
C ASN A 193 11.52 -16.34 18.39
N PRO A 194 11.92 -15.61 19.46
CA PRO A 194 12.38 -14.22 19.33
C PRO A 194 13.65 -14.07 18.48
N TYR A 195 14.51 -15.08 18.42
CA TYR A 195 15.72 -15.10 17.57
C TYR A 195 15.35 -15.20 16.09
N LEU A 196 14.44 -16.11 15.73
CA LEU A 196 13.97 -16.27 14.36
C LEU A 196 13.15 -15.04 13.91
N SER A 197 12.34 -14.47 14.80
CA SER A 197 11.60 -13.23 14.54
C SER A 197 12.55 -12.05 14.29
N TYR A 198 13.66 -11.94 15.02
CA TYR A 198 14.68 -10.92 14.77
C TYR A 198 15.31 -11.06 13.38
N VAL A 199 15.72 -12.28 13.01
CA VAL A 199 16.28 -12.58 11.69
C VAL A 199 15.26 -12.24 10.61
N GLY A 200 14.02 -12.71 10.76
CA GLY A 200 12.94 -12.44 9.82
C GLY A 200 12.65 -10.95 9.65
N LYS A 201 12.57 -10.17 10.74
CA LYS A 201 12.40 -8.71 10.66
C LYS A 201 13.58 -8.02 9.97
N LYS A 202 14.81 -8.48 10.24
CA LYS A 202 16.02 -7.91 9.64
C LYS A 202 16.10 -8.17 8.13
N PHE A 203 15.57 -9.29 7.61
CA PHE A 203 15.53 -9.54 6.17
C PHE A 203 14.20 -9.15 5.50
N GLY A 204 13.12 -9.00 6.27
CA GLY A 204 11.79 -8.60 5.78
C GLY A 204 11.61 -7.08 5.62
N THR A 205 12.33 -6.27 6.38
CA THR A 205 12.24 -4.79 6.31
C THR A 205 13.11 -4.19 5.20
N LEU A 206 12.67 -3.08 4.60
CA LEU A 206 13.42 -2.40 3.53
C LEU A 206 14.83 -1.97 3.99
N SER A 207 14.95 -1.32 5.15
CA SER A 207 16.26 -0.93 5.73
C SER A 207 17.16 -2.13 5.99
N GLY A 208 16.55 -3.25 6.38
CA GLY A 208 17.22 -4.54 6.52
C GLY A 208 17.82 -5.02 5.21
N LYS A 209 16.99 -5.14 4.17
CA LYS A 209 17.36 -5.55 2.82
C LYS A 209 18.45 -4.65 2.22
N THR A 210 18.35 -3.33 2.36
CA THR A 210 19.38 -2.40 1.86
C THR A 210 20.70 -2.56 2.60
N SER A 211 20.69 -2.74 3.93
CA SER A 211 21.93 -2.99 4.68
C SER A 211 22.58 -4.32 4.26
N THR A 212 21.80 -5.37 4.05
CA THR A 212 22.27 -6.67 3.56
C THR A 212 22.85 -6.56 2.16
N PHE A 213 22.17 -5.84 1.24
CA PHE A 213 22.67 -5.58 -0.11
C PHE A 213 24.04 -4.91 -0.10
N ILE A 214 24.20 -3.84 0.70
CA ILE A 214 25.47 -3.10 0.83
C ILE A 214 26.58 -4.01 1.36
N ILE A 215 26.28 -4.84 2.37
CA ILE A 215 27.28 -5.78 2.90
C ILE A 215 27.69 -6.80 1.84
N ILE A 216 26.74 -7.38 1.11
CA ILE A 216 27.02 -8.39 0.09
C ILE A 216 27.85 -7.80 -1.05
N ILE A 217 27.48 -6.63 -1.57
CA ILE A 217 28.24 -6.02 -2.66
C ILE A 217 29.67 -5.67 -2.21
N LEU A 218 29.86 -5.18 -0.98
CA LEU A 218 31.19 -4.93 -0.41
C LEU A 218 32.00 -6.22 -0.26
N LEU A 219 31.38 -7.33 0.16
CA LEU A 219 32.06 -8.63 0.23
C LEU A 219 32.48 -9.11 -1.16
N LEU A 220 31.61 -8.98 -2.17
CA LEU A 220 31.94 -9.35 -3.55
C LEU A 220 33.10 -8.50 -4.10
N PHE A 221 33.10 -7.20 -3.83
CA PHE A 221 34.22 -6.31 -4.16
C PHE A 221 35.51 -6.70 -3.44
N TYR A 222 35.42 -7.00 -2.15
CA TYR A 222 36.56 -7.41 -1.35
C TYR A 222 37.19 -8.69 -1.91
N PHE A 223 36.41 -9.76 -2.09
CA PHE A 223 36.94 -11.05 -2.53
C PHE A 223 37.41 -11.05 -3.99
N SER A 224 36.74 -10.30 -4.86
CA SER A 224 37.08 -10.25 -6.30
C SER A 224 38.28 -9.35 -6.59
N ASP A 225 38.31 -8.12 -6.06
CA ASP A 225 39.26 -7.10 -6.53
C ASP A 225 40.31 -6.76 -5.48
N LEU A 226 39.90 -6.55 -4.23
CA LEU A 226 40.82 -6.08 -3.18
C LEU A 226 41.69 -7.20 -2.64
N ARG A 227 41.13 -8.39 -2.42
CA ARG A 227 41.81 -9.52 -1.82
C ARG A 227 43.04 -9.95 -2.63
N PRO A 228 43.00 -10.11 -3.98
CA PRO A 228 44.19 -10.42 -4.76
C PRO A 228 45.32 -9.38 -4.58
N ILE A 229 44.97 -8.09 -4.51
CA ILE A 229 45.94 -7.01 -4.31
C ILE A 229 46.57 -7.11 -2.92
N ILE A 230 45.76 -7.33 -1.87
CA ILE A 230 46.26 -7.43 -0.50
C ILE A 230 47.09 -8.69 -0.30
N VAL A 231 46.72 -9.82 -0.90
CA VAL A 231 47.50 -11.07 -0.85
C VAL A 231 48.90 -10.86 -1.42
N ASN A 232 49.03 -10.08 -2.50
CA ASN A 232 50.34 -9.74 -3.07
C ASN A 232 51.18 -8.85 -2.15
N LEU A 233 50.55 -8.02 -1.31
CA LEU A 233 51.25 -7.12 -0.37
C LEU A 233 51.58 -7.80 0.97
N LEU A 234 50.70 -8.65 1.48
CA LEU A 234 50.74 -9.24 2.83
C LEU A 234 50.32 -10.72 2.83
N PRO A 235 51.08 -11.62 2.16
CA PRO A 235 50.65 -13.01 1.93
C PRO A 235 50.44 -13.81 3.22
N ASN A 236 51.24 -13.56 4.26
CA ASN A 236 51.21 -14.34 5.50
C ASN A 236 50.15 -13.85 6.51
N TYR A 237 49.70 -12.60 6.41
CA TYR A 237 48.83 -11.98 7.42
C TYR A 237 47.36 -11.90 7.00
N ILE A 238 47.05 -11.97 5.71
CA ILE A 238 45.69 -11.79 5.18
C ILE A 238 44.69 -12.77 5.79
N VAL A 239 45.06 -14.05 5.94
CA VAL A 239 44.19 -15.07 6.53
C VAL A 239 43.85 -14.74 7.98
N VAL A 240 44.84 -14.29 8.77
CA VAL A 240 44.63 -13.91 10.17
C VAL A 240 43.71 -12.70 10.27
N ILE A 241 43.88 -11.71 9.40
CA ILE A 241 43.04 -10.50 9.33
C ILE A 241 41.59 -10.85 8.95
N GLU A 242 41.40 -11.71 7.94
CA GLU A 242 40.07 -12.19 7.51
C GLU A 242 39.34 -12.90 8.65
N TRP A 243 40.00 -13.83 9.34
CA TRP A 243 39.41 -14.53 10.49
C TRP A 243 39.12 -13.60 11.66
N ALA A 244 40.02 -12.66 11.98
CA ALA A 244 39.77 -11.65 13.00
C ALA A 244 38.52 -10.81 12.68
N ALA A 245 38.32 -10.42 11.42
CA ALA A 245 37.14 -9.71 10.97
C ALA A 245 35.86 -10.57 11.07
N VAL A 246 35.91 -11.86 10.71
CA VAL A 246 34.79 -12.79 10.88
C VAL A 246 34.41 -12.95 12.35
N CYS A 247 35.40 -13.15 13.25
CA CYS A 247 35.15 -13.24 14.69
C CYS A 247 34.54 -11.95 15.25
N LEU A 248 35.05 -10.78 14.85
CA LEU A 248 34.55 -9.48 15.29
C LEU A 248 33.11 -9.23 14.82
N THR A 249 32.80 -9.56 13.56
CA THR A 249 31.44 -9.43 13.01
C THR A 249 30.47 -10.39 13.68
N ALA A 250 30.85 -11.65 13.88
CA ALA A 250 30.05 -12.63 14.62
C ALA A 250 29.76 -12.17 16.05
N PHE A 251 30.76 -11.63 16.75
CA PHE A 251 30.60 -11.07 18.09
C PHE A 251 29.64 -9.87 18.10
N ALA A 252 29.74 -8.96 17.12
CA ALA A 252 28.84 -7.81 16.99
C ALA A 252 27.39 -8.24 16.74
N ILE A 253 27.17 -9.24 15.88
CA ILE A 253 25.83 -9.81 15.60
C ILE A 253 25.27 -10.44 16.88
N TYR A 254 26.05 -11.27 17.58
CA TYR A 254 25.66 -11.89 18.84
C TYR A 254 25.23 -10.84 19.87
N ARG A 255 26.03 -9.78 20.06
CA ARG A 255 25.72 -8.71 21.02
C ARG A 255 24.42 -7.98 20.68
N ARG A 256 24.19 -7.66 19.40
CA ARG A 256 22.94 -7.03 18.94
C ARG A 256 21.73 -7.93 19.14
N MET A 257 21.87 -9.21 18.79
CA MET A 257 20.82 -10.20 18.94
C MET A 257 20.47 -10.41 20.42
N LYS A 258 21.47 -10.56 21.30
CA LYS A 258 21.28 -10.64 22.75
C LYS A 258 20.57 -9.40 23.30
N SER A 259 20.98 -8.20 22.88
CA SER A 259 20.33 -6.96 23.32
C SER A 259 18.87 -6.87 22.88
N TYR A 260 18.57 -7.24 21.62
CA TYR A 260 17.20 -7.26 21.12
C TYR A 260 16.31 -8.24 21.89
N VAL A 261 16.80 -9.45 22.12
CA VAL A 261 16.07 -10.48 22.87
C VAL A 261 15.84 -10.06 24.31
N SER A 262 16.86 -9.53 24.99
CA SER A 262 16.73 -9.03 26.36
C SER A 262 15.60 -8.01 26.46
N LYS A 263 15.61 -6.98 25.60
CA LYS A 263 14.59 -5.92 25.61
C LYS A 263 13.16 -6.42 25.35
N ARG A 264 13.01 -7.48 24.56
CA ARG A 264 11.68 -8.02 24.20
C ARG A 264 11.12 -9.00 25.24
N LEU A 265 12.00 -9.64 26.01
CA LEU A 265 11.63 -10.53 27.10
C LEU A 265 11.41 -9.77 28.41
N THR A 266 12.05 -8.61 28.58
CA THR A 266 11.81 -7.68 29.68
C THR A 266 10.88 -6.55 29.22
N GLU A 267 9.70 -6.86 28.69
CA GLU A 267 8.65 -5.84 28.67
C GLU A 267 8.38 -5.47 30.14
N ASP A 268 8.87 -4.30 30.54
CA ASP A 268 8.52 -3.71 31.83
C ASP A 268 7.01 -3.77 31.95
N LEU A 269 6.50 -4.39 33.01
CA LEU A 269 5.09 -4.24 33.38
C LEU A 269 4.84 -2.74 33.33
N LYS A 270 4.05 -2.29 32.35
CA LYS A 270 3.43 -0.96 32.38
C LYS A 270 2.43 -1.02 33.52
N VAL A 271 2.93 -0.96 34.75
CA VAL A 271 2.17 -0.48 35.89
C VAL A 271 1.89 0.96 35.50
N GLY A 272 0.74 1.18 34.85
CA GLY A 272 0.30 2.52 34.52
C GLY A 272 0.41 3.37 35.77
N GLU A 273 0.91 4.60 35.62
CA GLU A 273 0.90 5.55 36.72
C GLU A 273 -0.51 5.54 37.32
N TRP A 274 -0.59 5.15 38.60
CA TRP A 274 -1.84 5.17 39.33
C TRP A 274 -2.28 6.62 39.43
N THR A 275 -3.09 7.05 38.46
CA THR A 275 -3.68 8.38 38.45
C THR A 275 -4.94 8.33 39.30
N THR A 276 -5.04 9.24 40.26
CA THR A 276 -6.24 9.47 41.05
C THR A 276 -7.41 9.73 40.10
N HIS A 277 -8.44 8.90 40.20
CA HIS A 277 -9.68 9.07 39.43
C HIS A 277 -10.37 10.36 39.88
N VAL A 278 -10.23 11.43 39.09
CA VAL A 278 -10.93 12.70 39.33
C VAL A 278 -12.28 12.62 38.64
N GLN A 279 -13.32 12.38 39.43
CA GLN A 279 -14.70 12.36 38.95
C GLN A 279 -15.12 13.80 38.60
N LYS A 280 -15.21 14.10 37.30
CA LYS A 280 -15.80 15.36 36.80
C LYS A 280 -17.31 15.18 36.68
N ILE A 281 -18.05 15.85 37.54
CA ILE A 281 -19.51 15.93 37.49
C ILE A 281 -19.86 17.02 36.49
N PHE A 282 -20.45 16.63 35.35
CA PHE A 282 -21.06 17.57 34.41
C PHE A 282 -22.52 17.79 34.80
N HIS A 283 -22.94 19.05 34.90
CA HIS A 283 -24.35 19.41 35.07
C HIS A 283 -25.02 19.46 33.69
N GLU A 284 -25.97 18.54 33.47
CA GLU A 284 -26.81 18.47 32.27
C GLU A 284 -27.73 19.68 32.12
N LYS A 285 -27.72 20.25 30.91
CA LYS A 285 -28.85 20.99 30.33
C LYS A 285 -29.20 20.32 29.00
N ASP A 286 -30.49 19.99 28.87
CA ASP A 286 -31.20 19.46 27.69
C ASP A 286 -30.85 18.03 27.22
N LYS A 287 -31.24 17.02 28.02
CA LYS A 287 -31.18 15.58 27.70
C LYS A 287 -31.78 15.19 26.34
N VAL A 288 -32.79 15.90 25.83
CA VAL A 288 -33.56 15.50 24.63
C VAL A 288 -32.79 15.79 23.32
N VAL A 289 -32.02 16.88 23.26
CA VAL A 289 -31.24 17.26 22.06
C VAL A 289 -30.04 16.34 21.86
N GLU A 290 -29.60 15.67 22.93
CA GLU A 290 -28.45 14.76 22.91
C GLU A 290 -28.82 13.38 22.32
N VAL A 291 -30.06 12.89 22.55
CA VAL A 291 -30.51 11.58 22.04
C VAL A 291 -30.64 11.57 20.53
N SER A 292 -31.31 12.57 19.96
CA SER A 292 -31.53 12.63 18.51
C SER A 292 -30.20 12.71 17.77
N LYS A 293 -29.24 13.47 18.31
CA LYS A 293 -27.91 13.60 17.74
C LYS A 293 -27.13 12.29 17.79
N VAL A 294 -27.20 11.58 18.92
CA VAL A 294 -26.52 10.29 19.10
C VAL A 294 -27.15 9.19 18.23
N ALA A 295 -28.47 9.22 18.05
CA ALA A 295 -29.19 8.35 17.12
C ALA A 295 -28.79 8.63 15.66
N GLU A 296 -28.80 9.90 15.25
CA GLU A 296 -28.36 10.33 13.92
C GLU A 296 -26.90 9.96 13.66
N GLU A 297 -26.02 10.14 14.66
CA GLU A 297 -24.61 9.76 14.56
C GLU A 297 -24.44 8.24 14.37
N PHE A 298 -25.23 7.40 15.06
CA PHE A 298 -25.24 5.96 14.79
C PHE A 298 -25.70 5.65 13.37
N ILE A 299 -26.80 6.25 12.91
CA ILE A 299 -27.36 6.01 11.57
C ILE A 299 -26.37 6.42 10.47
N GLU A 300 -25.77 7.62 10.58
CA GLU A 300 -24.86 8.16 9.57
C GLU A 300 -23.48 7.50 9.61
N SER A 301 -22.89 7.32 10.80
CA SER A 301 -21.48 6.94 10.95
C SER A 301 -21.24 5.53 11.50
N GLY A 302 -22.30 4.83 11.95
CA GLY A 302 -22.18 3.50 12.56
C GLY A 302 -21.60 3.51 13.98
N LEU A 303 -21.44 4.69 14.61
CA LEU A 303 -20.89 4.82 15.95
C LEU A 303 -21.90 4.39 17.02
N LYS A 304 -21.73 3.17 17.54
CA LYS A 304 -22.63 2.57 18.54
C LYS A 304 -22.48 3.15 19.95
N GLY A 305 -21.29 3.67 20.29
CA GLY A 305 -20.92 3.95 21.68
C GLY A 305 -21.85 4.94 22.39
N GLY A 306 -22.25 6.01 21.70
CA GLY A 306 -23.18 7.00 22.25
C GLY A 306 -24.56 6.40 22.51
N ILE A 307 -25.15 5.74 21.52
CA ILE A 307 -26.54 5.28 21.61
C ILE A 307 -26.70 4.14 22.61
N LEU A 308 -25.71 3.23 22.67
CA LEU A 308 -25.67 2.16 23.67
C LEU A 308 -25.58 2.73 25.09
N SER A 309 -24.70 3.71 25.31
CA SER A 309 -24.53 4.34 26.64
C SER A 309 -25.83 4.99 27.10
N TYR A 310 -26.51 5.69 26.20
CA TYR A 310 -27.78 6.35 26.51
C TYR A 310 -28.89 5.34 26.82
N LEU A 311 -29.07 4.30 25.99
CA LEU A 311 -30.10 3.28 26.19
C LEU A 311 -29.88 2.50 27.49
N ILE A 312 -28.63 2.13 27.80
CA ILE A 312 -28.29 1.45 29.06
C ILE A 312 -28.63 2.35 30.25
N ALA A 313 -28.22 3.62 30.22
CA ALA A 313 -28.50 4.57 31.29
C ALA A 313 -30.02 4.74 31.51
N ALA A 314 -30.79 4.93 30.43
CA ALA A 314 -32.23 5.07 30.50
C ALA A 314 -32.93 3.82 31.07
N LEU A 315 -32.52 2.61 30.67
CA LEU A 315 -33.10 1.38 31.21
C LEU A 315 -32.72 1.15 32.68
N VAL A 316 -31.49 1.47 33.07
CA VAL A 316 -31.03 1.36 34.47
C VAL A 316 -31.76 2.37 35.37
N GLU A 317 -31.96 3.61 34.91
CA GLU A 317 -32.72 4.63 35.64
C GLU A 317 -34.19 4.22 35.89
N ASN A 318 -34.74 3.33 35.05
CA ASN A 318 -36.08 2.77 35.18
C ASN A 318 -36.10 1.38 35.84
N GLU A 319 -35.04 1.01 36.57
CA GLU A 319 -34.93 -0.23 37.35
C GLU A 319 -35.12 -1.52 36.52
N VAL A 320 -34.80 -1.48 35.23
CA VAL A 320 -34.89 -2.67 34.36
C VAL A 320 -33.80 -3.68 34.75
N PRO A 321 -34.14 -4.98 34.96
CA PRO A 321 -33.15 -6.01 35.30
C PRO A 321 -32.08 -6.17 34.22
N THR A 322 -30.82 -6.37 34.65
CA THR A 322 -29.66 -6.47 33.73
C THR A 322 -29.83 -7.53 32.64
N SER A 323 -30.42 -8.68 32.96
CA SER A 323 -30.71 -9.74 31.97
C SER A 323 -31.67 -9.28 30.87
N THR A 324 -32.60 -8.39 31.20
CA THR A 324 -33.55 -7.84 30.24
C THR A 324 -32.91 -6.74 29.40
N ILE A 325 -32.06 -5.90 30.01
CA ILE A 325 -31.26 -4.89 29.28
C ILE A 325 -30.43 -5.57 28.20
N GLU A 326 -29.75 -6.67 28.52
CA GLU A 326 -28.99 -7.46 27.56
C GLU A 326 -29.86 -7.96 26.41
N SER A 327 -31.08 -8.44 26.69
CA SER A 327 -32.00 -8.91 25.64
C SER A 327 -32.52 -7.80 24.72
N ILE A 328 -32.67 -6.57 25.24
CA ILE A 328 -33.15 -5.42 24.48
C ILE A 328 -32.02 -4.88 23.60
N ILE A 329 -30.83 -4.72 24.17
CA ILE A 329 -29.71 -4.03 23.54
C ILE A 329 -28.82 -4.97 22.73
N GLY A 330 -28.84 -6.27 23.00
CA GLY A 330 -27.92 -7.25 22.40
C GLY A 330 -27.89 -7.18 20.88
N GLU A 331 -29.04 -7.00 20.23
CA GLU A 331 -29.13 -6.89 18.78
C GLU A 331 -28.45 -5.63 18.21
N LEU A 332 -28.55 -4.50 18.90
CA LEU A 332 -27.85 -3.27 18.55
C LEU A 332 -26.35 -3.37 18.86
N ALA A 333 -25.99 -4.05 19.96
CA ALA A 333 -24.61 -4.28 20.36
C ALA A 333 -23.87 -5.18 19.37
N ASP A 334 -24.51 -6.27 18.93
CA ASP A 334 -23.94 -7.27 18.02
C ASP A 334 -24.02 -6.88 16.54
N TYR A 335 -24.82 -5.87 16.19
CA TYR A 335 -25.00 -5.43 14.80
C TYR A 335 -23.69 -5.02 14.13
N GLU A 336 -23.29 -5.63 13.02
CA GLU A 336 -22.16 -5.16 12.21
C GLU A 336 -22.63 -4.77 10.80
N ASP A 337 -22.10 -3.65 10.31
CA ASP A 337 -22.31 -3.21 8.94
C ASP A 337 -21.60 -4.16 7.95
N ASP A 338 -22.11 -4.19 6.72
CA ASP A 338 -21.42 -4.89 5.65
C ASP A 338 -20.09 -4.21 5.35
N HIS A 339 -19.04 -5.03 5.24
CA HIS A 339 -17.68 -4.53 5.07
C HIS A 339 -17.49 -3.91 3.68
N TYR A 340 -16.93 -2.70 3.64
CA TYR A 340 -16.64 -2.03 2.38
C TYR A 340 -15.62 -2.82 1.52
N PRO A 341 -15.92 -3.09 0.24
CA PRO A 341 -14.95 -3.73 -0.63
C PRO A 341 -13.75 -2.81 -0.88
N LYS A 342 -12.53 -3.35 -0.88
CA LYS A 342 -11.30 -2.58 -1.16
C LYS A 342 -11.18 -2.10 -2.61
N LEU A 343 -11.96 -2.71 -3.50
CA LEU A 343 -12.14 -2.33 -4.88
C LEU A 343 -13.61 -2.44 -5.20
N THR A 344 -14.25 -1.31 -5.40
CA THR A 344 -15.68 -1.24 -5.74
C THR A 344 -15.90 -0.08 -6.68
N LEU A 345 -16.97 -0.16 -7.46
CA LEU A 345 -17.44 1.01 -8.18
C LEU A 345 -18.05 2.00 -7.19
N LYS A 346 -17.94 3.29 -7.47
CA LYS A 346 -18.45 4.34 -6.57
C LYS A 346 -19.94 4.21 -6.26
N TRP A 347 -20.72 3.90 -7.28
CA TRP A 347 -22.17 3.75 -7.14
C TRP A 347 -22.54 2.50 -6.34
N GLU A 348 -21.74 1.43 -6.39
CA GLU A 348 -21.92 0.25 -5.53
C GLU A 348 -21.62 0.60 -4.07
N LEU A 349 -20.56 1.40 -3.83
CA LEU A 349 -20.23 1.89 -2.49
C LEU A 349 -21.37 2.77 -1.92
N GLU A 350 -21.90 3.68 -2.72
CA GLU A 350 -23.04 4.55 -2.33
C GLU A 350 -24.30 3.72 -2.04
N ASN A 351 -24.59 2.70 -2.85
CA ASN A 351 -25.70 1.79 -2.60
C ASN A 351 -25.51 1.00 -1.31
N LEU A 352 -24.30 0.49 -1.05
CA LEU A 352 -23.97 -0.24 0.17
C LEU A 352 -24.06 0.67 1.41
N GLU A 353 -23.66 1.93 1.30
CA GLU A 353 -23.85 2.94 2.35
C GLU A 353 -25.34 3.15 2.66
N ILE A 354 -26.18 3.28 1.62
CA ILE A 354 -27.63 3.43 1.76
C ILE A 354 -28.25 2.18 2.40
N GLU A 355 -27.83 0.98 1.99
CA GLU A 355 -28.29 -0.28 2.57
C GLU A 355 -27.88 -0.42 4.03
N ASN A 356 -26.62 -0.12 4.37
CA ASN A 356 -26.14 -0.09 5.75
C ASN A 356 -26.90 0.94 6.59
N LYS A 357 -27.15 2.14 6.06
CA LYS A 357 -27.94 3.17 6.75
C LYS A 357 -29.37 2.70 7.02
N LYS A 358 -30.03 2.05 6.05
CA LYS A 358 -31.35 1.45 6.23
C LYS A 358 -31.33 0.32 7.27
N ARG A 359 -30.28 -0.50 7.29
CA ARG A 359 -30.12 -1.57 8.29
C ARG A 359 -29.90 -1.01 9.69
N ARG A 360 -29.03 0.00 9.84
CA ARG A 360 -28.81 0.72 11.11
C ARG A 360 -30.12 1.33 11.63
N MET A 361 -30.88 2.01 10.76
CA MET A 361 -32.18 2.57 11.11
C MET A 361 -33.13 1.47 11.63
N LYS A 362 -33.28 0.38 10.89
CA LYS A 362 -34.14 -0.76 11.30
C LYS A 362 -33.76 -1.33 12.66
N VAL A 363 -32.47 -1.57 12.90
CA VAL A 363 -31.99 -2.11 14.18
C VAL A 363 -32.21 -1.13 15.31
N LEU A 364 -31.94 0.16 15.09
CA LEU A 364 -32.18 1.19 16.09
C LEU A 364 -33.67 1.28 16.45
N THR A 365 -34.55 1.39 15.45
CA THR A 365 -36.00 1.52 15.70
C THR A 365 -36.56 0.27 16.36
N PHE A 366 -36.12 -0.93 15.95
CA PHE A 366 -36.52 -2.17 16.62
C PHE A 366 -36.08 -2.21 18.08
N THR A 367 -34.86 -1.76 18.37
CA THR A 367 -34.34 -1.65 19.74
C THR A 367 -35.14 -0.63 20.57
N LEU A 368 -35.51 0.51 19.96
CA LEU A 368 -36.33 1.54 20.60
C LEU A 368 -37.76 1.05 20.89
N ILE A 369 -38.37 0.30 19.96
CA ILE A 369 -39.70 -0.32 20.16
C ILE A 369 -39.65 -1.34 21.30
N LYS A 370 -38.63 -2.21 21.34
CA LYS A 370 -38.43 -3.14 22.47
C LYS A 370 -38.29 -2.41 23.80
N ALA A 371 -37.48 -1.35 23.83
CA ALA A 371 -37.28 -0.54 25.03
C ALA A 371 -38.57 0.18 25.46
N SER A 372 -39.30 0.80 24.54
CA SER A 372 -40.54 1.55 24.85
C SER A 372 -41.66 0.64 25.33
N ASN A 373 -41.82 -0.54 24.72
CA ASN A 373 -42.77 -1.55 25.16
C ASN A 373 -42.46 -2.03 26.59
N PHE A 374 -41.19 -2.18 26.94
CA PHE A 374 -40.78 -2.56 28.29
C PHE A 374 -41.05 -1.45 29.32
N LEU A 375 -40.88 -0.18 28.91
CA LEU A 375 -41.16 0.99 29.74
C LEU A 375 -42.65 1.36 29.82
N GLY A 376 -43.54 0.63 29.15
CA GLY A 376 -44.98 0.90 29.16
C GLY A 376 -45.41 2.11 28.32
N LEU A 377 -44.60 2.56 27.37
CA LEU A 377 -44.84 3.71 26.48
C LEU A 377 -45.56 3.30 25.17
N SER A 378 -46.57 2.45 25.26
CA SER A 378 -47.20 1.77 24.11
C SER A 378 -47.89 2.68 23.09
N SER A 379 -48.20 3.94 23.44
CA SER A 379 -48.74 4.92 22.49
C SER A 379 -47.68 5.46 21.53
N GLN A 380 -46.39 5.42 21.90
CA GLN A 380 -45.30 5.90 21.07
C GLN A 380 -44.72 4.80 20.17
N SER A 381 -44.85 3.52 20.54
CA SER A 381 -44.39 2.40 19.71
C SER A 381 -45.20 2.25 18.42
N HIS A 382 -46.51 2.48 18.45
CA HIS A 382 -47.35 2.43 17.24
C HIS A 382 -46.98 3.51 16.20
N ILE A 383 -46.58 4.70 16.64
CA ILE A 383 -46.15 5.79 15.73
C ILE A 383 -44.84 5.41 15.03
N LEU A 384 -43.91 4.80 15.77
CA LEU A 384 -42.62 4.34 15.23
C LEU A 384 -42.77 3.15 14.28
N GLU A 385 -43.74 2.26 14.51
CA GLU A 385 -44.07 1.17 13.59
C GLU A 385 -44.65 1.68 12.26
N GLU A 386 -45.57 2.64 12.29
CA GLU A 386 -46.11 3.28 11.07
C GLU A 386 -45.03 4.05 10.28
N GLU A 387 -44.14 4.78 10.96
CA GLU A 387 -43.01 5.44 10.29
C GLU A 387 -42.04 4.45 9.65
N LEU A 388 -41.79 3.31 10.30
CA LEU A 388 -40.91 2.28 9.77
C LEU A 388 -41.51 1.61 8.52
N GLU A 389 -42.82 1.32 8.53
CA GLU A 389 -43.51 0.77 7.37
C GLU A 389 -43.57 1.77 6.21
N GLY A 390 -43.70 3.06 6.51
CA GLY A 390 -43.69 4.14 5.52
C GLY A 390 -42.32 4.42 4.87
N GLU A 391 -41.20 4.26 5.59
CA GLU A 391 -39.85 4.45 5.03
C GLU A 391 -39.30 3.22 4.30
N ILE A 392 -39.86 2.03 4.55
CA ILE A 392 -39.45 0.77 3.92
C ILE A 392 -40.19 0.53 2.58
N ALA A 393 -41.41 1.06 2.42
CA ALA A 393 -42.20 1.02 1.19
C ALA A 393 -41.70 2.03 0.14
#